data_AF-A0A1E7FM37-F1
#
_entry.id   AF-A0A1E7FM37-F1
#
_cell.length_a   1.000
_cell.length_b   1.000
_cell.length_c   1.000
_cell.angle_alpha   90.00
_cell.angle_beta   90.00
_cell.angle_gamma   90.00
#
_symmetry.space_group_name_H-M   'P 1'
#
loop_
_entity.id
_entity.type
_entity.pdbx_description
1 polymer ?
#
loop_
_entity_poly.entity_id
_entity_poly.type
_entity_poly.pdbx_seq_one_letter_code
_entity_poly.pdbx_strand_id
1 'polypeptide(L)'
;MNSFSIAIMFLIGGLSQVHSAPLPLTEEPACVNAKPICTADGANFAAATDSAVLSSESANNYGCLGSEPNPAWFYLRIDKSGDINMSLSAPSDIDFIIWGPFNTLTDALGSCNGGLNAALTVDCSFSGTCSETPTITSAQSGEIYILLVTNFSNSNQDISLTKTSGSGTTSCEDVDPFPPMCSILTSGNNPVLVTGSATDENISDVDANGDANTGIFSIYLATDSFNTELQVEPFAPGDPSVGFTVTPADEMMEGFARVIASDGAGNTCSLEIPFIVQFCQSPSDVGSSVPTPLPTPLPTQLPTPLPTPPPTPPPTPPPTPPPTPPPTPPPTPLPTPLPTPLPTPLPTPPPTPRPTPLPTPLPSNAPSSSPTFESVSHEMCGDFAVHARTTVTFAGVTSTIQDGDVGVYPGTSITGSYQFVNGGNTVLNSPAFAEHVVNSHASAMAGNYGTSETAMAIEIGGITFLPGIYRSGSAINFAYGTVVTLDGNNEANPEFIFIAGSTLVTAADTYFDLQNGAKAENVVWVLGTAATLGARSHVAGSIMAGTAITFGTNSKLYGCALAQSAVTFESGGSVVIDHYEMMP
;
A
#
# COMPACT_ATOMS: atom_id res chain seq x y z
N MET A 1 47.17 33.17 36.55
CA MET A 1 47.35 31.73 36.24
C MET A 1 46.21 31.35 35.33
N ASN A 2 46.54 31.10 34.08
CA ASN A 2 45.64 31.11 32.94
C ASN A 2 44.87 29.80 32.85
N SER A 3 43.57 29.90 32.63
CA SER A 3 42.71 28.79 32.22
C SER A 3 43.04 28.46 30.76
N PHE A 4 43.47 27.23 30.49
CA PHE A 4 43.67 26.72 29.13
C PHE A 4 42.31 26.32 28.54
N SER A 5 41.93 26.99 27.45
CA SER A 5 40.79 26.60 26.61
C SER A 5 41.32 25.68 25.50
N ILE A 6 40.88 24.42 25.49
CA ILE A 6 41.10 23.51 24.35
C ILE A 6 39.87 23.64 23.44
N ALA A 7 40.06 24.29 22.30
CA ALA A 7 39.11 24.29 21.20
C ALA A 7 39.28 22.99 20.41
N ILE A 8 38.28 22.11 20.46
CA ILE A 8 38.19 20.99 19.50
C ILE A 8 37.48 21.53 18.26
N MET A 9 38.29 21.83 17.25
CA MET A 9 37.88 22.20 15.91
C MET A 9 37.46 20.92 15.17
N PHE A 10 36.15 20.68 15.03
CA PHE A 10 35.67 19.64 14.11
C PHE A 10 35.77 20.17 12.68
N LEU A 11 36.71 19.61 11.91
CA LEU A 11 36.72 19.73 10.45
C LEU A 11 35.44 19.10 9.92
N ILE A 12 34.54 19.91 9.36
CA ILE A 12 33.44 19.44 8.53
C ILE A 12 34.06 19.06 7.18
N GLY A 13 34.53 17.81 7.08
CA GLY A 13 34.83 17.20 5.79
C GLY A 13 33.51 16.97 5.07
N GLY A 14 33.18 17.84 4.11
CA GLY A 14 32.05 17.65 3.22
C GLY A 14 32.21 16.36 2.44
N LEU A 15 31.40 15.35 2.78
CA LEU A 15 31.01 14.35 1.80
C LEU A 15 29.94 15.02 0.91
N SER A 16 30.35 15.45 -0.28
CA SER A 16 29.42 15.59 -1.39
C SER A 16 28.72 14.24 -1.57
N GLN A 17 27.44 14.16 -1.24
CA GLN A 17 26.58 13.16 -1.86
C GLN A 17 26.66 13.44 -3.36
N VAL A 18 27.20 12.47 -4.09
CA VAL A 18 27.08 12.44 -5.54
C VAL A 18 25.61 12.15 -5.80
N HIS A 19 24.80 13.21 -5.93
CA HIS A 19 23.48 13.08 -6.54
C HIS A 19 23.74 12.49 -7.93
N SER A 20 23.29 11.25 -8.13
CA SER A 20 23.11 10.73 -9.47
C SER A 20 22.22 11.73 -10.21
N ALA A 21 22.62 12.18 -11.40
CA ALA A 21 21.82 13.10 -12.19
C ALA A 21 20.39 12.54 -12.30
N PRO A 22 19.34 13.36 -12.08
CA PRO A 22 17.97 12.90 -12.22
C PRO A 22 17.77 12.30 -13.61
N LEU A 23 17.14 11.12 -13.67
CA LEU A 23 16.72 10.53 -14.93
C LEU A 23 15.87 11.57 -15.70
N PRO A 24 16.03 11.72 -17.02
CA PRO A 24 15.25 12.69 -17.78
C PRO A 24 13.76 12.35 -17.61
N LEU A 25 12.95 13.37 -17.29
CA LEU A 25 11.50 13.21 -17.19
C LEU A 25 10.98 12.82 -18.59
N THR A 26 10.17 11.77 -18.64
CA THR A 26 9.47 11.38 -19.88
C THR A 26 8.20 12.22 -20.00
N GLU A 27 8.02 12.85 -21.15
CA GLU A 27 6.81 13.61 -21.47
C GLU A 27 5.58 12.71 -21.55
N GLU A 28 4.43 13.22 -21.08
CA GLU A 28 3.14 12.51 -21.11
C GLU A 28 2.16 13.30 -22.00
N PRO A 29 1.59 12.68 -23.05
CA PRO A 29 0.72 13.37 -24.00
C PRO A 29 -0.69 13.65 -23.44
N ALA A 30 -1.05 13.04 -22.30
CA ALA A 30 -2.37 13.16 -21.68
C ALA A 30 -2.30 13.92 -20.35
N CYS A 31 -3.17 14.91 -20.18
CA CYS A 31 -3.26 15.71 -18.94
C CYS A 31 -3.51 14.85 -17.70
N VAL A 32 -4.36 13.82 -17.81
CA VAL A 32 -4.66 12.89 -16.70
C VAL A 32 -3.45 12.11 -16.19
N ASN A 33 -2.37 12.05 -16.98
CA ASN A 33 -1.12 11.37 -16.63
C ASN A 33 0.01 12.35 -16.28
N ALA A 34 -0.31 13.63 -16.07
CA ALA A 34 0.66 14.67 -15.79
C ALA A 34 1.63 14.27 -14.66
N LYS A 35 2.92 14.58 -14.83
CA LYS A 35 3.97 14.25 -13.87
C LYS A 35 4.29 15.42 -12.92
N PRO A 36 4.73 15.16 -11.68
CA PRO A 36 5.13 16.22 -10.76
C PRO A 36 6.40 16.93 -11.24
N ILE A 37 6.51 18.23 -10.94
CA ILE A 37 7.77 18.99 -11.06
C ILE A 37 8.21 19.53 -9.70
N CYS A 38 9.44 19.19 -9.34
CA CYS A 38 10.17 19.75 -8.20
C CYS A 38 10.96 20.96 -8.65
N THR A 39 10.62 22.14 -8.14
CA THR A 39 11.34 23.38 -8.46
C THR A 39 12.75 23.43 -7.89
N ALA A 40 13.06 22.58 -6.91
CA ALA A 40 14.42 22.39 -6.39
C ALA A 40 15.35 21.69 -7.39
N ASP A 41 14.81 20.72 -8.14
CA ASP A 41 15.56 19.91 -9.13
C ASP A 41 15.44 20.47 -10.55
N GLY A 42 14.37 21.23 -10.83
CA GLY A 42 13.97 21.62 -12.17
C GLY A 42 13.38 20.44 -12.95
N ALA A 43 13.08 20.68 -14.23
CA ALA A 43 12.62 19.64 -15.15
C ALA A 43 13.39 19.75 -16.45
N ASN A 44 13.88 18.61 -16.95
CA ASN A 44 14.44 18.48 -18.29
C ASN A 44 13.75 17.30 -18.99
N PHE A 45 13.18 17.55 -20.16
CA PHE A 45 12.45 16.55 -20.94
C PHE A 45 12.61 16.81 -22.44
N ALA A 46 12.56 15.75 -23.24
CA ALA A 46 12.54 15.86 -24.69
C ALA A 46 11.14 16.28 -25.14
N ALA A 47 11.06 17.15 -26.15
CA ALA A 47 9.81 17.65 -26.69
C ALA A 47 9.24 16.73 -27.77
N ALA A 48 7.95 16.47 -27.65
CA ALA A 48 7.16 15.72 -28.60
C ALA A 48 7.19 16.38 -29.98
N THR A 49 7.17 15.55 -31.02
CA THR A 49 6.97 15.97 -32.41
C THR A 49 5.89 15.12 -33.04
N ASP A 50 5.08 15.72 -33.91
CA ASP A 50 3.96 15.08 -34.61
C ASP A 50 3.00 14.34 -33.67
N SER A 51 2.89 14.78 -32.41
CA SER A 51 2.04 14.14 -31.42
C SER A 51 0.58 14.54 -31.63
N ALA A 52 -0.28 13.53 -31.68
CA ALA A 52 -1.70 13.73 -31.86
C ALA A 52 -2.31 14.34 -30.59
N VAL A 53 -3.02 15.44 -30.76
CA VAL A 53 -3.92 15.98 -29.72
C VAL A 53 -4.99 14.92 -29.44
N LEU A 54 -5.10 14.50 -28.19
CA LEU A 54 -6.12 13.55 -27.77
C LEU A 54 -7.49 14.23 -27.84
N SER A 55 -8.46 13.60 -28.50
CA SER A 55 -9.80 14.18 -28.68
C SER A 55 -10.52 14.47 -27.35
N SER A 56 -10.16 13.76 -26.28
CA SER A 56 -10.66 14.02 -24.91
C SER A 56 -10.17 15.34 -24.32
N GLU A 57 -9.08 15.91 -24.84
CA GLU A 57 -8.47 17.12 -24.27
C GLU A 57 -8.97 18.38 -24.99
N SER A 58 -9.51 18.24 -26.20
CA SER A 58 -10.03 19.35 -27.03
C SER A 58 -11.13 20.21 -26.39
N ALA A 59 -11.72 19.75 -25.27
CA ALA A 59 -12.73 20.48 -24.51
C ALA A 59 -12.13 21.50 -23.52
N ASN A 60 -10.83 21.42 -23.22
CA ASN A 60 -10.17 22.35 -22.29
C ASN A 60 -10.08 23.77 -22.87
N ASN A 61 -10.01 24.76 -21.97
CA ASN A 61 -9.75 26.15 -22.35
C ASN A 61 -8.25 26.43 -22.32
N TYR A 62 -7.61 26.37 -23.50
CA TYR A 62 -6.19 26.65 -23.70
C TYR A 62 -5.80 28.13 -23.62
N GLY A 63 -6.72 28.99 -23.19
CA GLY A 63 -6.44 30.40 -22.91
C GLY A 63 -5.79 31.12 -24.08
N CYS A 64 -4.61 31.69 -23.83
CA CYS A 64 -3.85 32.44 -24.83
C CYS A 64 -3.24 31.56 -25.93
N LEU A 65 -3.02 30.25 -25.68
CA LEU A 65 -2.42 29.33 -26.66
C LEU A 65 -3.37 29.06 -27.83
N GLY A 66 -4.67 28.96 -27.55
CA GLY A 66 -5.72 28.62 -28.52
C GLY A 66 -5.66 27.20 -29.08
N SER A 67 -4.51 26.53 -28.99
CA SER A 67 -4.29 25.13 -29.39
C SER A 67 -3.08 24.54 -28.66
N GLU A 68 -2.97 23.22 -28.68
CA GLU A 68 -2.03 22.42 -27.90
C GLU A 68 -1.13 21.51 -28.77
N PRO A 69 -0.37 22.05 -29.75
CA PRO A 69 0.50 21.23 -30.58
C PRO A 69 1.61 20.61 -29.73
N ASN A 70 1.80 19.29 -29.89
CA ASN A 70 2.84 18.53 -29.20
C ASN A 70 2.86 18.81 -27.67
N PRO A 71 1.79 18.42 -26.95
CA PRO A 71 1.61 18.80 -25.56
C PRO A 71 2.44 17.94 -24.62
N ALA A 72 3.03 18.56 -23.60
CA ALA A 72 3.64 17.91 -22.45
C ALA A 72 2.98 18.43 -21.16
N TRP A 73 2.41 17.51 -20.38
CA TRP A 73 1.60 17.82 -19.20
C TRP A 73 2.32 17.53 -17.88
N PHE A 74 2.24 18.48 -16.96
CA PHE A 74 2.84 18.41 -15.64
C PHE A 74 1.91 18.98 -14.58
N TYR A 75 2.19 18.65 -13.32
CA TYR A 75 1.59 19.34 -12.18
C TYR A 75 2.64 19.85 -11.20
N LEU A 76 2.30 20.94 -10.53
CA LEU A 76 3.13 21.63 -9.53
C LEU A 76 2.37 21.58 -8.22
N ARG A 77 2.88 20.84 -7.26
CA ARG A 77 2.34 20.82 -5.91
C ARG A 77 3.15 21.74 -5.01
N ILE A 78 2.50 22.73 -4.42
CA ILE A 78 3.17 23.73 -3.60
C ILE A 78 3.55 23.14 -2.25
N ASP A 79 4.83 23.12 -1.97
CA ASP A 79 5.40 22.70 -0.69
C ASP A 79 5.48 23.91 0.27
N LYS A 80 6.13 24.99 -0.16
CA LYS A 80 6.25 26.23 0.60
C LYS A 80 5.46 27.35 -0.07
N SER A 81 4.64 28.05 0.71
CA SER A 81 3.92 29.22 0.24
C SER A 81 4.86 30.35 -0.25
N GLY A 82 4.43 31.07 -1.28
CA GLY A 82 5.10 32.24 -1.81
C GLY A 82 5.08 32.29 -3.33
N ASP A 83 5.69 33.33 -3.89
CA ASP A 83 5.82 33.45 -5.33
C ASP A 83 6.78 32.37 -5.88
N ILE A 84 6.48 31.87 -7.07
CA ILE A 84 7.31 30.93 -7.82
C ILE A 84 7.47 31.49 -9.24
N ASN A 85 8.66 31.99 -9.54
CA ASN A 85 9.01 32.44 -10.88
C ASN A 85 9.94 31.41 -11.53
N MET A 86 9.61 30.98 -12.73
CA MET A 86 10.34 29.95 -13.47
C MET A 86 10.88 30.51 -14.79
N SER A 87 11.88 29.84 -15.33
CA SER A 87 12.38 30.01 -16.69
C SER A 87 12.18 28.69 -17.41
N LEU A 88 11.44 28.73 -18.50
CA LEU A 88 11.19 27.62 -19.40
C LEU A 88 11.94 27.91 -20.71
N SER A 89 12.89 27.07 -21.10
CA SER A 89 13.77 27.34 -22.24
C SER A 89 13.99 26.12 -23.11
N ALA A 90 14.08 26.36 -24.42
CA ALA A 90 14.43 25.37 -25.41
C ALA A 90 15.23 26.01 -26.58
N PRO A 91 15.75 25.22 -27.53
CA PRO A 91 16.35 25.70 -28.78
C PRO A 91 15.41 26.43 -29.76
N SER A 92 14.10 26.22 -29.67
CA SER A 92 13.09 26.73 -30.60
C SER A 92 11.77 27.01 -29.88
N ASP A 93 10.80 27.52 -30.62
CA ASP A 93 9.51 28.02 -30.13
C ASP A 93 8.77 27.04 -29.23
N ILE A 94 8.45 27.50 -28.01
CA ILE A 94 7.70 26.78 -26.99
C ILE A 94 6.74 27.74 -26.30
N ASP A 95 5.57 27.25 -25.94
CA ASP A 95 4.55 28.04 -25.24
C ASP A 95 4.06 27.30 -23.99
N PHE A 96 3.36 28.00 -23.09
CA PHE A 96 2.82 27.37 -21.90
C PHE A 96 1.52 28.01 -21.40
N ILE A 97 0.81 27.24 -20.57
CA ILE A 97 -0.31 27.72 -19.76
C ILE A 97 -0.36 26.98 -18.42
N ILE A 98 -0.74 27.69 -17.36
CA ILE A 98 -0.91 27.18 -16.01
C ILE A 98 -2.37 27.36 -15.56
N TRP A 99 -2.95 26.31 -14.97
CA TRP A 99 -4.25 26.39 -14.29
C TRP A 99 -4.15 26.03 -12.80
N GLY A 100 -4.95 26.70 -11.98
CA GLY A 100 -5.10 26.43 -10.55
C GLY A 100 -5.54 27.69 -9.78
N PRO A 101 -5.43 27.68 -8.44
CA PRO A 101 -5.08 26.52 -7.62
C PRO A 101 -6.21 25.49 -7.56
N PHE A 102 -5.83 24.22 -7.46
CA PHE A 102 -6.69 23.11 -7.07
C PHE A 102 -6.35 22.69 -5.64
N ASN A 103 -7.34 22.19 -4.92
CA ASN A 103 -7.16 21.75 -3.53
C ASN A 103 -6.55 20.34 -3.43
N THR A 104 -6.77 19.50 -4.44
CA THR A 104 -6.30 18.11 -4.48
C THR A 104 -5.80 17.74 -5.88
N LEU A 105 -4.93 16.73 -5.94
CA LEU A 105 -4.41 16.24 -7.23
C LEU A 105 -5.52 15.59 -8.05
N THR A 106 -6.44 14.91 -7.37
CA THR A 106 -7.63 14.31 -7.95
C THR A 106 -8.51 15.36 -8.64
N ASP A 107 -8.75 16.52 -8.01
CA ASP A 107 -9.53 17.61 -8.63
C ASP A 107 -8.81 18.21 -9.84
N ALA A 108 -7.48 18.36 -9.74
CA ALA A 108 -6.64 18.90 -10.80
C ALA A 108 -6.65 18.00 -12.04
N LEU A 109 -6.36 16.70 -11.86
CA LEU A 109 -6.35 15.72 -12.95
C LEU A 109 -7.77 15.39 -13.46
N GLY A 110 -8.78 15.41 -12.58
CA GLY A 110 -10.18 15.27 -12.96
C GLY A 110 -10.69 16.41 -13.85
N SER A 111 -10.00 17.55 -13.84
CA SER A 111 -10.35 18.72 -14.66
C SER A 111 -9.82 18.63 -16.10
N CYS A 112 -8.99 17.64 -16.43
CA CYS A 112 -8.33 17.48 -17.73
C CYS A 112 -9.25 17.26 -18.94
N ASN A 113 -10.58 17.21 -18.79
CA ASN A 113 -11.52 17.01 -19.90
C ASN A 113 -12.63 18.08 -19.86
N GLY A 114 -12.23 19.34 -20.07
CA GLY A 114 -13.11 20.51 -20.11
C GLY A 114 -13.30 21.23 -18.78
N GLY A 115 -12.70 20.74 -17.69
CA GLY A 115 -12.69 21.40 -16.38
C GLY A 115 -11.67 22.53 -16.29
N LEU A 116 -10.56 22.43 -17.03
CA LEU A 116 -9.56 23.49 -17.17
C LEU A 116 -10.17 24.68 -17.93
N ASN A 117 -10.60 25.69 -17.20
CA ASN A 117 -11.36 26.82 -17.73
C ASN A 117 -10.65 28.16 -17.49
N ALA A 118 -11.11 29.22 -18.16
CA ALA A 118 -10.49 30.55 -18.10
C ALA A 118 -10.42 31.17 -16.69
N ALA A 119 -11.31 30.78 -15.76
CA ALA A 119 -11.26 31.30 -14.39
C ALA A 119 -10.13 30.68 -13.56
N LEU A 120 -9.62 29.52 -13.99
CA LEU A 120 -8.50 28.83 -13.36
C LEU A 120 -7.16 29.21 -13.98
N THR A 121 -7.12 29.96 -15.10
CA THR A 121 -5.85 30.32 -15.75
C THR A 121 -5.06 31.29 -14.86
N VAL A 122 -3.87 30.85 -14.44
CA VAL A 122 -2.96 31.60 -13.56
C VAL A 122 -1.99 32.42 -14.39
N ASP A 123 -1.36 31.76 -15.37
CA ASP A 123 -0.40 32.38 -16.27
C ASP A 123 -0.44 31.65 -17.62
N CYS A 124 -0.14 32.38 -18.69
CA CYS A 124 -0.19 31.88 -20.05
C CYS A 124 0.65 32.77 -20.95
N SER A 125 1.50 32.17 -21.78
CA SER A 125 2.25 32.89 -22.80
C SER A 125 2.15 32.16 -24.13
N PHE A 126 1.78 32.90 -25.17
CA PHE A 126 1.83 32.49 -26.57
C PHE A 126 2.77 33.45 -27.30
N SER A 127 4.06 33.13 -27.30
CA SER A 127 5.11 34.01 -27.79
C SER A 127 6.04 33.19 -28.66
N GLY A 128 6.41 33.72 -29.82
CA GLY A 128 7.27 33.02 -30.79
C GLY A 128 8.74 32.89 -30.34
N THR A 129 9.00 32.80 -29.03
CA THR A 129 10.33 32.77 -28.45
C THR A 129 10.64 31.40 -27.87
N CYS A 130 11.93 31.09 -27.75
CA CYS A 130 12.38 29.83 -27.19
C CYS A 130 12.63 29.92 -25.67
N SER A 131 12.12 30.97 -25.01
CA SER A 131 12.33 31.24 -23.60
C SER A 131 11.13 31.96 -23.00
N GLU A 132 10.42 31.26 -22.14
CA GLU A 132 9.21 31.73 -21.47
C GLU A 132 9.44 31.86 -19.96
N THR A 133 8.62 32.66 -19.28
CA THR A 133 8.75 32.90 -17.84
C THR A 133 7.45 32.58 -17.08
N PRO A 134 7.17 31.29 -16.82
CA PRO A 134 5.98 30.92 -16.06
C PRO A 134 6.03 31.43 -14.62
N THR A 135 4.94 32.01 -14.14
CA THR A 135 4.83 32.59 -12.80
C THR A 135 3.59 32.12 -12.06
N ILE A 136 3.75 31.84 -10.76
CA ILE A 136 2.65 31.62 -9.82
C ILE A 136 2.86 32.60 -8.68
N THR A 137 1.91 33.51 -8.48
CA THR A 137 1.99 34.53 -7.42
C THR A 137 1.20 34.11 -6.20
N SER A 138 1.74 34.38 -5.01
CA SER A 138 1.10 34.09 -3.72
C SER A 138 0.60 32.65 -3.55
N ALA A 139 1.32 31.67 -4.12
CA ALA A 139 0.97 30.26 -4.00
C ALA A 139 0.95 29.83 -2.52
N GLN A 140 0.01 28.98 -2.14
CA GLN A 140 -0.12 28.45 -0.78
C GLN A 140 0.29 26.98 -0.72
N SER A 141 1.01 26.60 0.35
CA SER A 141 1.34 25.21 0.64
C SER A 141 0.10 24.31 0.59
N GLY A 142 0.21 23.20 -0.14
CA GLY A 142 -0.88 22.27 -0.42
C GLY A 142 -1.63 22.52 -1.73
N GLU A 143 -1.56 23.71 -2.31
CA GLU A 143 -2.19 23.99 -3.60
C GLU A 143 -1.54 23.20 -4.74
N ILE A 144 -2.34 22.89 -5.76
CA ILE A 144 -1.91 22.15 -6.94
C ILE A 144 -2.21 22.98 -8.18
N TYR A 145 -1.28 22.98 -9.12
CA TYR A 145 -1.41 23.65 -10.40
C TYR A 145 -1.09 22.68 -11.54
N ILE A 146 -1.82 22.78 -12.65
CA ILE A 146 -1.53 22.04 -13.88
C ILE A 146 -0.73 22.96 -14.81
N LEU A 147 0.37 22.45 -15.35
CA LEU A 147 1.20 23.11 -16.36
C LEU A 147 1.13 22.32 -17.66
N LEU A 148 0.75 22.99 -18.75
CA LEU A 148 0.92 22.49 -20.10
C LEU A 148 2.06 23.27 -20.77
N VAL A 149 2.98 22.54 -21.40
CA VAL A 149 3.99 23.08 -22.31
C VAL A 149 3.73 22.56 -23.72
N THR A 150 3.75 23.43 -24.73
CA THR A 150 3.55 23.04 -26.13
C THR A 150 4.81 23.26 -26.96
N ASN A 151 5.20 22.26 -27.74
CA ASN A 151 6.28 22.40 -28.73
C ASN A 151 5.72 22.90 -30.06
N PHE A 152 5.46 24.21 -30.12
CA PHE A 152 4.85 24.85 -31.28
C PHE A 152 5.74 24.79 -32.52
N SER A 153 7.08 24.80 -32.33
CA SER A 153 8.04 24.65 -33.42
C SER A 153 8.02 23.27 -34.10
N ASN A 154 7.35 22.28 -33.50
CA ASN A 154 7.35 20.87 -33.92
C ASN A 154 8.75 20.33 -34.25
N SER A 155 9.75 20.76 -33.47
CA SER A 155 11.15 20.39 -33.65
C SER A 155 11.60 19.48 -32.51
N ASN A 156 12.40 18.47 -32.80
CA ASN A 156 12.99 17.62 -31.77
C ASN A 156 13.99 18.45 -30.94
N GLN A 157 13.67 18.67 -29.66
CA GLN A 157 14.44 19.56 -28.80
C GLN A 157 14.26 19.21 -27.33
N ASP A 158 15.27 19.47 -26.51
CA ASP A 158 15.15 19.35 -25.06
C ASP A 158 14.62 20.67 -24.48
N ILE A 159 13.63 20.55 -23.59
CA ILE A 159 13.02 21.65 -22.86
C ILE A 159 13.51 21.59 -21.42
N SER A 160 13.92 22.73 -20.89
CA SER A 160 14.37 22.90 -19.50
C SER A 160 13.48 23.90 -18.77
N LEU A 161 12.96 23.50 -17.61
CA LEU A 161 12.25 24.37 -16.68
C LEU A 161 13.02 24.47 -15.37
N THR A 162 13.34 25.68 -14.95
CA THR A 162 14.08 25.95 -13.71
C THR A 162 13.44 27.09 -12.93
N LYS A 163 13.39 26.99 -11.61
CA LYS A 163 12.95 28.10 -10.78
C LYS A 163 14.05 29.18 -10.74
N THR A 164 13.68 30.43 -11.04
CA THR A 164 14.62 31.55 -11.08
C THR A 164 14.55 32.43 -9.83
N SER A 165 13.36 32.61 -9.26
CA SER A 165 13.17 33.45 -8.07
C SER A 165 11.84 33.16 -7.36
N GLY A 166 11.56 33.87 -6.28
CA GLY A 166 10.37 33.70 -5.44
C GLY A 166 10.61 32.81 -4.21
N SER A 167 9.80 33.00 -3.17
CA SER A 167 9.97 32.32 -1.87
C SER A 167 9.30 30.96 -1.79
N GLY A 168 8.40 30.64 -2.72
CA GLY A 168 7.67 29.36 -2.75
C GLY A 168 8.48 28.22 -3.38
N THR A 169 8.12 26.98 -3.08
CA THR A 169 8.74 25.76 -3.63
C THR A 169 7.69 24.71 -3.93
N THR A 170 8.05 23.71 -4.72
CA THR A 170 7.21 22.55 -5.03
C THR A 170 7.90 21.26 -4.61
N SER A 171 7.11 20.22 -4.35
CA SER A 171 7.57 18.88 -3.96
C SER A 171 7.10 17.81 -4.95
N CYS A 172 7.89 16.74 -5.07
CA CYS A 172 7.59 15.51 -5.81
C CYS A 172 7.42 14.31 -4.87
N GLU A 173 7.39 14.53 -3.56
CA GLU A 173 7.07 13.46 -2.62
C GLU A 173 5.56 13.17 -2.74
N ASP A 174 5.21 11.89 -2.96
CA ASP A 174 3.83 11.38 -3.09
C ASP A 174 3.00 11.44 -1.79
N VAL A 175 3.29 12.40 -0.91
CA VAL A 175 2.68 12.49 0.43
C VAL A 175 1.39 13.30 0.33
N ASP A 176 0.19 12.76 0.25
CA ASP A 176 -1.06 13.56 0.20
C ASP A 176 -1.05 14.83 1.10
N PRO A 177 -1.34 16.06 0.57
CA PRO A 177 -1.34 17.29 1.36
C PRO A 177 -2.64 17.48 2.15
N PHE A 178 -2.58 17.42 3.48
CA PHE A 178 -3.54 18.15 4.33
C PHE A 178 -3.14 19.65 4.41
N PRO A 179 -4.10 20.60 4.53
CA PRO A 179 -3.79 22.04 4.59
C PRO A 179 -3.12 22.47 5.90
N PRO A 180 -2.35 23.59 5.91
CA PRO A 180 -1.39 23.90 6.96
C PRO A 180 -2.01 24.70 8.11
N MET A 181 -2.49 24.03 9.16
CA MET A 181 -2.63 24.65 10.49
C MET A 181 -2.38 23.62 11.61
N CYS A 182 -1.17 23.08 11.70
CA CYS A 182 -0.54 22.57 12.93
C CYS A 182 0.87 22.05 12.57
N SER A 183 1.89 22.89 12.66
CA SER A 183 3.26 22.38 12.75
C SER A 183 3.62 22.27 14.24
N ILE A 184 3.51 21.06 14.78
CA ILE A 184 4.27 20.70 15.98
C ILE A 184 5.71 20.47 15.50
N LEU A 185 6.60 21.41 15.82
CA LEU A 185 8.02 21.27 15.55
C LEU A 185 8.60 20.15 16.43
N THR A 186 8.70 18.93 15.90
CA THR A 186 9.58 17.92 16.48
C THR A 186 11.00 18.19 15.99
N SER A 187 11.86 18.72 16.86
CA SER A 187 13.29 18.83 16.55
C SER A 187 13.93 17.44 16.55
N GLY A 188 14.06 16.84 15.37
CA GLY A 188 14.89 15.67 15.11
C GLY A 188 14.14 14.34 15.04
N ASN A 189 14.40 13.58 13.97
CA ASN A 189 13.94 12.20 13.76
C ASN A 189 14.65 11.19 14.68
N ASN A 190 14.69 11.43 15.99
CA ASN A 190 15.09 10.43 16.97
C ASN A 190 13.94 10.20 17.95
N PRO A 191 13.73 8.96 18.43
CA PRO A 191 12.85 8.71 19.55
C PRO A 191 13.31 9.60 20.73
N VAL A 192 12.40 10.40 21.27
CA VAL A 192 12.67 11.23 22.45
C VAL A 192 12.84 10.29 23.63
N LEU A 193 14.09 10.07 24.05
CA LEU A 193 14.43 9.31 25.24
C LEU A 193 14.06 10.14 26.49
N VAL A 194 12.87 9.92 27.03
CA VAL A 194 12.47 10.48 28.33
C VAL A 194 13.12 9.62 29.41
N THR A 195 14.15 10.16 30.07
CA THR A 195 14.71 9.55 31.30
C THR A 195 14.28 10.39 32.50
N GLY A 196 13.46 9.81 33.36
CA GLY A 196 13.03 10.44 34.60
C GLY A 196 12.39 9.43 35.55
N SER A 197 12.92 9.35 36.76
CA SER A 197 12.33 8.63 37.89
C SER A 197 11.89 9.68 38.90
N ALA A 198 10.62 9.69 39.31
CA ALA A 198 10.23 10.34 40.56
C ALA A 198 8.97 9.72 41.16
N THR A 199 9.08 9.38 42.43
CA THR A 199 8.02 9.06 43.37
C THR A 199 7.12 10.28 43.62
N ASP A 200 5.81 10.06 43.50
CA ASP A 200 4.69 10.55 44.31
C ASP A 200 4.70 12.02 44.79
N GLU A 201 3.74 12.84 44.31
CA GLU A 201 3.00 13.83 45.14
C GLU A 201 1.78 14.45 44.41
N ASN A 202 0.64 14.45 45.11
CA ASN A 202 -0.66 15.09 44.79
C ASN A 202 -0.58 16.63 44.70
N ILE A 203 -1.29 17.25 43.74
CA ILE A 203 -1.71 18.66 43.81
C ILE A 203 -3.17 18.81 43.32
N SER A 204 -3.95 19.60 44.06
CA SER A 204 -5.39 19.87 43.90
C SER A 204 -5.70 21.33 43.52
N ASP A 205 -6.65 21.54 42.58
CA ASP A 205 -7.65 22.63 42.41
C ASP A 205 -7.21 24.09 42.18
N VAL A 206 -7.53 24.70 41.00
CA VAL A 206 -7.93 26.14 40.81
C VAL A 206 -8.87 26.36 39.58
N ASP A 207 -9.76 27.34 39.79
CA ASP A 207 -10.99 27.79 39.12
C ASP A 207 -10.92 28.38 37.68
N ALA A 208 -12.06 28.29 36.97
CA ALA A 208 -12.32 28.83 35.65
C ALA A 208 -12.61 30.34 35.69
N ASN A 209 -11.91 31.13 34.86
CA ASN A 209 -12.33 32.49 34.53
C ASN A 209 -12.49 32.66 33.03
N GLY A 210 -13.72 32.98 32.62
CA GLY A 210 -14.13 33.08 31.23
C GLY A 210 -13.48 34.23 30.46
N ASP A 211 -12.63 33.88 29.50
CA ASP A 211 -12.26 34.74 28.38
C ASP A 211 -12.40 33.95 27.07
N ALA A 212 -12.77 34.62 25.98
CA ALA A 212 -13.23 33.98 24.72
C ALA A 212 -12.12 33.32 23.87
N ASN A 213 -10.92 33.14 24.42
CA ASN A 213 -9.72 32.64 23.72
C ASN A 213 -9.04 31.45 24.41
N THR A 214 -9.67 30.80 25.39
CA THR A 214 -9.12 29.61 26.03
C THR A 214 -9.66 28.35 25.35
N GLY A 215 -8.85 27.74 24.47
CA GLY A 215 -9.11 26.40 23.94
C GLY A 215 -9.04 25.37 25.06
N ILE A 216 -10.01 24.46 25.10
CA ILE A 216 -10.02 23.33 26.04
C ILE A 216 -9.24 22.20 25.36
N PHE A 217 -8.15 21.78 25.98
CA PHE A 217 -7.42 20.58 25.58
C PHE A 217 -7.95 19.39 26.39
N SER A 218 -8.35 18.33 25.69
CA SER A 218 -8.78 17.08 26.32
C SER A 218 -7.94 15.96 25.72
N ILE A 219 -7.10 15.35 26.56
CA ILE A 219 -6.24 14.23 26.14
C ILE A 219 -7.00 12.93 26.44
N TYR A 220 -7.17 12.09 25.43
CA TYR A 220 -7.71 10.73 25.59
C TYR A 220 -6.56 9.74 25.42
N LEU A 221 -6.18 9.08 26.51
CA LEU A 221 -5.25 7.96 26.46
C LEU A 221 -6.08 6.70 26.17
N ALA A 222 -6.04 6.24 24.92
CA ALA A 222 -6.60 4.95 24.54
C ALA A 222 -5.52 3.88 24.72
N THR A 223 -5.35 3.40 25.94
CA THR A 223 -4.87 2.03 26.14
C THR A 223 -6.07 1.11 26.19
N ASP A 224 -5.87 -0.14 25.84
CA ASP A 224 -6.80 -1.27 25.80
C ASP A 224 -7.65 -1.50 27.07
N SER A 225 -7.52 -0.70 28.13
CA SER A 225 -8.62 -0.37 29.04
C SER A 225 -8.25 0.79 29.98
N PHE A 226 -9.26 1.60 30.34
CA PHE A 226 -9.30 2.73 31.29
C PHE A 226 -8.91 4.15 30.78
N ASN A 227 -9.89 5.05 30.82
CA ASN A 227 -9.71 6.49 30.65
C ASN A 227 -9.10 7.10 31.92
N THR A 228 -7.97 7.81 31.80
CA THR A 228 -7.44 8.69 32.86
C THR A 228 -7.63 10.14 32.43
N GLU A 229 -8.35 10.92 33.24
CA GLU A 229 -8.60 12.34 32.99
C GLU A 229 -7.45 13.19 33.57
N LEU A 230 -6.83 14.04 32.74
CA LEU A 230 -5.74 14.94 33.14
C LEU A 230 -6.23 16.39 33.08
N GLN A 231 -6.11 17.14 34.19
CA GLN A 231 -6.42 18.58 34.22
C GLN A 231 -5.22 19.43 33.78
N VAL A 232 -5.50 20.51 33.05
CA VAL A 232 -4.50 21.50 32.59
C VAL A 232 -4.99 22.91 32.98
N GLU A 233 -4.11 23.72 33.58
CA GLU A 233 -4.37 25.11 33.97
C GLU A 233 -4.28 26.09 32.76
N PRO A 234 -4.99 27.24 32.78
CA PRO A 234 -5.04 28.17 31.65
C PRO A 234 -3.76 29.02 31.45
N PHE A 235 -3.41 29.28 30.19
CA PHE A 235 -2.17 29.97 29.76
C PHE A 235 -2.19 31.50 29.90
N ALA A 236 -1.00 32.07 30.10
CA ALA A 236 -0.69 33.47 29.81
C ALA A 236 0.04 33.60 28.45
N PRO A 237 -0.06 34.74 27.73
CA PRO A 237 0.48 34.87 26.37
C PRO A 237 2.01 34.91 26.37
N GLY A 238 2.67 33.98 25.67
CA GLY A 238 4.08 34.14 25.27
C GLY A 238 5.04 32.95 25.45
N ASP A 239 4.59 31.76 25.85
CA ASP A 239 5.47 30.57 25.96
C ASP A 239 4.77 29.33 25.36
N PRO A 240 5.37 28.64 24.36
CA PRO A 240 4.69 27.56 23.63
C PRO A 240 4.97 26.14 24.16
N SER A 241 5.50 25.96 25.38
CA SER A 241 5.83 24.61 25.87
C SER A 241 4.76 23.99 26.77
N VAL A 242 4.22 22.84 26.36
CA VAL A 242 3.38 21.96 27.18
C VAL A 242 4.22 20.76 27.61
N GLY A 243 4.38 20.56 28.91
CA GLY A 243 4.99 19.35 29.48
C GLY A 243 3.90 18.47 30.08
N PHE A 244 3.90 17.17 29.78
CA PHE A 244 3.08 16.17 30.45
C PHE A 244 3.96 15.05 31.01
N THR A 245 3.52 14.41 32.09
CA THR A 245 4.20 13.27 32.71
C THR A 245 3.28 12.05 32.60
N VAL A 246 3.76 10.98 31.96
CA VAL A 246 3.04 9.69 31.90
C VAL A 246 3.65 8.77 32.95
N THR A 247 2.83 8.26 33.87
CA THR A 247 3.24 7.26 34.86
C THR A 247 2.60 5.91 34.50
N PRO A 248 3.33 4.96 33.91
CA PRO A 248 2.78 3.66 33.53
C PRO A 248 2.49 2.79 34.76
N ALA A 249 1.40 2.02 34.71
CA ALA A 249 0.92 1.21 35.82
C ALA A 249 1.57 -0.18 35.93
N ASP A 250 2.14 -0.76 34.87
CA ASP A 250 2.90 -2.03 34.93
C ASP A 250 3.75 -2.26 33.65
N GLU A 251 4.66 -3.25 33.71
CA GLU A 251 5.82 -3.43 32.81
C GLU A 251 5.52 -3.55 31.30
N MET A 252 6.30 -2.77 30.53
CA MET A 252 6.46 -2.73 29.06
C MET A 252 5.18 -2.55 28.22
N MET A 253 4.96 -1.33 27.75
CA MET A 253 3.91 -0.98 26.78
C MET A 253 4.51 -0.25 25.57
N GLU A 254 4.19 -0.73 24.37
CA GLU A 254 4.18 0.09 23.15
C GLU A 254 2.74 0.61 22.98
N GLY A 255 2.58 1.90 22.69
CA GLY A 255 1.26 2.50 22.58
C GLY A 255 1.24 3.81 21.81
N PHE A 256 0.04 4.30 21.53
CA PHE A 256 -0.20 5.56 20.85
C PHE A 256 -0.87 6.54 21.81
N ALA A 257 -0.30 7.74 21.94
CA ALA A 257 -0.96 8.84 22.63
C ALA A 257 -1.74 9.66 21.60
N ARG A 258 -3.07 9.74 21.72
CA ARG A 258 -3.90 10.59 20.86
C ARG A 258 -4.15 11.93 21.55
N VAL A 259 -3.49 12.97 21.05
CA VAL A 259 -3.66 14.35 21.52
C VAL A 259 -4.76 14.99 20.69
N ILE A 260 -5.87 15.37 21.32
CA ILE A 260 -6.97 16.09 20.66
C ILE A 260 -6.94 17.54 21.12
N ALA A 261 -6.76 18.47 20.18
CA ALA A 261 -6.89 19.89 20.45
C ALA A 261 -8.21 20.40 19.86
N SER A 262 -8.93 21.19 20.64
CA SER A 262 -10.20 21.80 20.22
C SER A 262 -10.12 23.31 20.36
N ASP A 263 -10.55 24.06 19.35
CA ASP A 263 -10.69 25.50 19.49
C ASP A 263 -12.06 25.88 20.11
N GLY A 264 -12.20 27.16 20.51
CA GLY A 264 -13.46 27.70 21.04
C GLY A 264 -14.61 27.77 20.03
N ALA A 265 -14.38 27.39 18.77
CA ALA A 265 -15.37 27.29 17.70
C ALA A 265 -15.85 25.85 17.46
N GLY A 266 -15.28 24.86 18.18
CA GLY A 266 -15.65 23.45 18.09
C GLY A 266 -14.90 22.65 17.04
N ASN A 267 -13.84 23.20 16.44
CA ASN A 267 -12.99 22.47 15.51
C ASN A 267 -12.00 21.62 16.29
N THR A 268 -11.83 20.35 15.92
CA THR A 268 -10.92 19.42 16.58
C THR A 268 -9.83 18.93 15.62
N CYS A 269 -8.58 18.91 16.07
CA CYS A 269 -7.49 18.16 15.40
C CYS A 269 -6.97 17.07 16.35
N SER A 270 -6.54 15.94 15.79
CA SER A 270 -5.92 14.87 16.57
C SER A 270 -4.56 14.49 16.02
N LEU A 271 -3.56 14.39 16.90
CA LEU A 271 -2.23 13.88 16.60
C LEU A 271 -2.01 12.58 17.39
N GLU A 272 -1.64 11.52 16.68
CA GLU A 272 -1.25 10.25 17.30
C GLU A 272 0.28 10.18 17.37
N ILE A 273 0.80 10.06 18.59
CA ILE A 273 2.23 10.01 18.85
C ILE A 273 2.56 8.58 19.33
N PRO A 274 3.32 7.80 18.55
CA PRO A 274 3.83 6.53 19.02
C PRO A 274 4.90 6.78 20.09
N PHE A 275 4.86 6.03 21.19
CA PHE A 275 5.91 6.08 22.20
C PHE A 275 6.33 4.69 22.68
N ILE A 276 7.59 4.57 23.11
CA ILE A 276 8.18 3.37 23.70
C ILE A 276 8.67 3.76 25.09
N VAL A 277 8.17 3.09 26.14
CA VAL A 277 8.67 3.28 27.51
C VAL A 277 9.79 2.27 27.77
N GLN A 278 11.03 2.76 27.92
CA GLN A 278 12.17 1.92 28.26
C GLN A 278 12.67 2.21 29.68
N PHE A 279 12.59 1.21 30.56
CA PHE A 279 13.17 1.29 31.90
C PHE A 279 14.68 1.04 31.85
N CYS A 280 15.47 2.03 32.29
CA CYS A 280 16.86 1.76 32.68
C CYS A 280 16.84 1.07 34.05
N GLN A 281 17.15 -0.23 34.08
CA GLN A 281 17.48 -0.89 35.35
C GLN A 281 18.71 -0.21 35.96
N SER A 282 18.61 0.18 37.23
CA SER A 282 19.72 0.82 37.94
C SER A 282 20.94 -0.12 37.99
N PRO A 283 22.17 0.39 37.83
CA PRO A 283 23.36 -0.42 37.95
C PRO A 283 23.62 -0.74 39.42
N SER A 284 23.13 -1.88 39.91
CA SER A 284 23.43 -2.34 41.26
C SER A 284 23.70 -3.83 41.41
N ASP A 285 23.87 -4.59 40.32
CA ASP A 285 24.42 -5.95 40.41
C ASP A 285 25.40 -6.27 39.28
N VAL A 286 26.64 -5.78 39.44
CA VAL A 286 27.79 -6.28 38.68
C VAL A 286 28.30 -7.53 39.38
N GLY A 287 27.72 -8.68 39.02
CA GLY A 287 28.35 -9.99 39.19
C GLY A 287 29.37 -10.21 38.08
N SER A 288 30.65 -10.06 38.42
CA SER A 288 31.81 -10.29 37.55
C SER A 288 31.80 -11.68 36.89
N SER A 289 31.58 -11.73 35.57
CA SER A 289 32.06 -12.83 34.74
C SER A 289 32.81 -12.27 33.54
N VAL A 290 34.13 -12.38 33.63
CA VAL A 290 35.11 -12.05 32.59
C VAL A 290 34.75 -12.78 31.29
N PRO A 291 34.68 -12.09 30.12
CA PRO A 291 34.48 -12.77 28.86
C PRO A 291 35.76 -13.50 28.47
N THR A 292 35.66 -14.82 28.32
CA THR A 292 36.70 -15.68 27.74
C THR A 292 36.91 -15.29 26.28
N PRO A 293 38.15 -15.05 25.80
CA PRO A 293 38.40 -14.69 24.41
C PRO A 293 37.93 -15.81 23.46
N LEU A 294 37.24 -15.39 22.41
CA LEU A 294 36.74 -16.21 21.32
C LEU A 294 37.90 -16.96 20.63
N PRO A 295 37.79 -18.28 20.36
CA PRO A 295 38.86 -19.03 19.70
C PRO A 295 39.05 -18.54 18.25
N THR A 296 40.30 -18.30 17.90
CA THR A 296 40.76 -17.96 16.55
C THR A 296 40.28 -19.00 15.53
N PRO A 297 39.58 -18.62 14.45
CA PRO A 297 39.17 -19.56 13.42
C PRO A 297 40.38 -20.16 12.71
N LEU A 298 40.35 -21.49 12.53
CA LEU A 298 41.34 -22.25 11.79
C LEU A 298 41.27 -21.88 10.29
N PRO A 299 42.41 -21.81 9.55
CA PRO A 299 42.40 -21.40 8.15
C PRO A 299 41.61 -22.39 7.29
N THR A 300 40.49 -21.93 6.72
CA THR A 300 39.71 -22.70 5.74
C THR A 300 40.46 -22.72 4.42
N GLN A 301 40.87 -23.91 3.97
CA GLN A 301 41.49 -24.13 2.67
C GLN A 301 40.49 -23.74 1.55
N LEU A 302 40.99 -22.98 0.58
CA LEU A 302 40.27 -22.56 -0.62
C LEU A 302 39.82 -23.80 -1.43
N PRO A 303 38.53 -23.96 -1.77
CA PRO A 303 38.08 -25.10 -2.56
C PRO A 303 38.66 -25.04 -3.97
N THR A 304 39.23 -26.15 -4.41
CA THR A 304 39.75 -26.35 -5.76
C THR A 304 38.58 -26.35 -6.76
N PRO A 305 38.64 -25.59 -7.87
CA PRO A 305 37.57 -25.59 -8.86
C PRO A 305 37.40 -26.97 -9.50
N LEU A 306 36.16 -27.45 -9.56
CA LEU A 306 35.79 -28.68 -10.23
C LEU A 306 35.99 -28.52 -11.75
N PRO A 307 36.55 -29.52 -12.47
CA PRO A 307 36.78 -29.42 -13.91
C PRO A 307 35.47 -29.23 -14.68
N THR A 308 35.46 -28.22 -15.55
CA THR A 308 34.38 -27.98 -16.51
C THR A 308 34.23 -29.18 -17.44
N PRO A 309 33.04 -29.80 -17.56
CA PRO A 309 32.82 -30.87 -18.52
C PRO A 309 32.94 -30.33 -19.96
N PRO A 310 33.43 -31.13 -20.91
CA PRO A 310 33.57 -30.73 -22.31
C PRO A 310 32.20 -30.46 -22.97
N PRO A 311 32.15 -29.60 -24.00
CA PRO A 311 30.91 -29.17 -24.63
C PRO A 311 30.16 -30.36 -25.24
N THR A 312 28.87 -30.43 -24.93
CA THR A 312 27.92 -31.39 -25.50
C THR A 312 27.77 -31.12 -27.01
N PRO A 313 27.89 -32.12 -27.89
CA PRO A 313 27.72 -31.93 -29.33
C PRO A 313 26.28 -31.50 -29.68
N PRO A 314 26.08 -30.81 -30.82
CA PRO A 314 24.78 -30.34 -31.25
C PRO A 314 23.81 -31.50 -31.49
N PRO A 315 22.50 -31.30 -31.21
CA PRO A 315 21.50 -32.37 -31.32
C PRO A 315 21.40 -32.89 -32.74
N THR A 316 21.41 -34.21 -32.86
CA THR A 316 21.14 -34.92 -34.13
C THR A 316 19.66 -34.75 -34.47
N PRO A 317 19.28 -34.44 -35.72
CA PRO A 317 17.88 -34.30 -36.10
C PRO A 317 17.10 -35.59 -35.83
N PRO A 318 15.84 -35.49 -35.36
CA PRO A 318 15.03 -36.65 -35.05
C PRO A 318 14.78 -37.49 -36.31
N PRO A 319 14.84 -38.83 -36.22
CA PRO A 319 14.57 -39.69 -37.36
C PRO A 319 13.13 -39.51 -37.82
N THR A 320 12.96 -39.45 -39.14
CA THR A 320 11.66 -39.40 -39.82
C THR A 320 10.82 -40.61 -39.38
N PRO A 321 9.57 -40.42 -38.91
CA PRO A 321 8.74 -41.53 -38.47
C PRO A 321 8.47 -42.50 -39.64
N PRO A 322 8.56 -43.82 -39.42
CA PRO A 322 8.20 -44.81 -40.43
C PRO A 322 6.69 -44.73 -40.74
N PRO A 323 6.27 -45.10 -41.95
CA PRO A 323 4.88 -45.00 -42.39
C PRO A 323 3.95 -45.80 -41.47
N THR A 324 2.87 -45.15 -41.04
CA THR A 324 1.80 -45.73 -40.22
C THR A 324 1.23 -46.97 -40.92
N PRO A 325 1.24 -48.16 -40.26
CA PRO A 325 0.63 -49.35 -40.84
C PRO A 325 -0.89 -49.19 -40.98
N PRO A 326 -1.53 -49.87 -41.95
CA PRO A 326 -2.97 -49.81 -42.15
C PRO A 326 -3.73 -50.35 -40.93
N PRO A 327 -4.95 -49.84 -40.65
CA PRO A 327 -5.72 -50.17 -39.46
C PRO A 327 -5.97 -51.67 -39.37
N THR A 328 -5.62 -52.24 -38.22
CA THR A 328 -5.91 -53.64 -37.87
C THR A 328 -7.42 -53.79 -37.63
N PRO A 329 -8.07 -54.84 -38.16
CA PRO A 329 -9.51 -55.06 -37.95
C PRO A 329 -9.84 -55.23 -36.45
N PRO A 330 -11.05 -54.85 -36.03
CA PRO A 330 -11.46 -54.89 -34.63
C PRO A 330 -11.40 -56.32 -34.07
N PRO A 331 -10.88 -56.52 -32.85
CA PRO A 331 -10.79 -57.84 -32.25
C PRO A 331 -12.19 -58.38 -31.93
N THR A 332 -12.39 -59.64 -32.27
CA THR A 332 -13.55 -60.46 -31.89
C THR A 332 -13.70 -60.48 -30.37
N PRO A 333 -14.90 -60.27 -29.79
CA PRO A 333 -15.09 -60.30 -28.34
C PRO A 333 -14.76 -61.69 -27.79
N LEU A 334 -13.78 -61.73 -26.87
CA LEU A 334 -13.42 -62.91 -26.10
C LEU A 334 -14.51 -63.18 -25.05
N PRO A 335 -14.95 -64.45 -24.84
CA PRO A 335 -15.98 -64.78 -23.86
C PRO A 335 -15.57 -64.36 -22.44
N THR A 336 -16.54 -63.76 -21.75
CA THR A 336 -16.45 -63.28 -20.37
C THR A 336 -16.05 -64.43 -19.43
N PRO A 337 -14.90 -64.34 -18.72
CA PRO A 337 -14.57 -65.34 -17.71
C PRO A 337 -15.50 -65.22 -16.49
N LEU A 338 -15.86 -66.38 -15.96
CA LEU A 338 -16.70 -66.59 -14.78
C LEU A 338 -16.09 -65.87 -13.54
N PRO A 339 -16.91 -65.24 -12.68
CA PRO A 339 -16.41 -64.48 -11.52
C PRO A 339 -15.59 -65.36 -10.57
N THR A 340 -14.35 -64.97 -10.36
CA THR A 340 -13.44 -65.51 -9.35
C THR A 340 -13.99 -65.16 -7.96
N PRO A 341 -14.10 -66.11 -7.01
CA PRO A 341 -14.56 -65.81 -5.66
C PRO A 341 -13.62 -64.83 -4.95
N LEU A 342 -14.23 -63.89 -4.23
CA LEU A 342 -13.60 -62.84 -3.44
C LEU A 342 -12.59 -63.44 -2.44
N PRO A 343 -11.33 -62.99 -2.41
CA PRO A 343 -10.38 -63.45 -1.42
C PRO A 343 -10.80 -63.01 -0.01
N THR A 344 -10.80 -63.97 0.90
CA THR A 344 -11.00 -63.78 2.35
C THR A 344 -9.99 -62.75 2.86
N PRO A 345 -10.41 -61.70 3.60
CA PRO A 345 -9.47 -60.72 4.15
C PRO A 345 -8.52 -61.41 5.14
N LEU A 346 -7.22 -61.21 4.92
CA LEU A 346 -6.15 -61.62 5.84
C LEU A 346 -6.30 -60.84 7.16
N PRO A 347 -6.10 -61.47 8.34
CA PRO A 347 -6.18 -60.78 9.62
C PRO A 347 -5.23 -59.57 9.65
N THR A 348 -5.80 -58.40 9.94
CA THR A 348 -5.04 -57.17 10.19
C THR A 348 -4.11 -57.40 11.39
N PRO A 349 -2.78 -57.19 11.26
CA PRO A 349 -1.88 -57.26 12.41
C PRO A 349 -2.26 -56.22 13.47
N PRO A 350 -2.00 -56.50 14.76
CA PRO A 350 -2.27 -55.56 15.83
C PRO A 350 -1.48 -54.26 15.63
N PRO A 351 -2.02 -53.10 16.05
CA PRO A 351 -1.38 -51.81 15.85
C PRO A 351 0.00 -51.79 16.51
N THR A 352 1.01 -51.44 15.73
CA THR A 352 2.33 -51.09 16.22
C THR A 352 2.20 -49.90 17.19
N PRO A 353 2.84 -49.94 18.37
CA PRO A 353 2.83 -48.81 19.28
C PRO A 353 3.39 -47.57 18.57
N ARG A 354 2.63 -46.48 18.68
CA ARG A 354 2.95 -45.13 18.20
C ARG A 354 4.41 -44.79 18.57
N PRO A 355 5.25 -44.36 17.61
CA PRO A 355 6.58 -43.87 17.94
C PRO A 355 6.43 -42.70 18.92
N THR A 356 7.19 -42.80 20.01
CA THR A 356 7.36 -41.77 21.04
C THR A 356 7.61 -40.42 20.36
N PRO A 357 6.93 -39.33 20.74
CA PRO A 357 7.23 -38.01 20.20
C PRO A 357 8.72 -37.71 20.43
N LEU A 358 9.39 -37.31 19.36
CA LEU A 358 10.73 -36.74 19.38
C LEU A 358 10.75 -35.58 20.41
N PRO A 359 11.79 -35.46 21.24
CA PRO A 359 11.85 -34.43 22.28
C PRO A 359 11.59 -33.04 21.69
N THR A 360 10.67 -32.35 22.36
CA THR A 360 10.33 -30.94 22.16
C THR A 360 11.61 -30.13 21.92
N PRO A 361 11.74 -29.40 20.79
CA PRO A 361 12.82 -28.42 20.68
C PRO A 361 12.64 -27.41 21.82
N LEU A 362 13.75 -27.16 22.51
CA LEU A 362 13.89 -26.19 23.58
C LEU A 362 13.29 -24.84 23.14
N PRO A 363 12.56 -24.10 24.02
CA PRO A 363 12.05 -22.78 23.68
C PRO A 363 13.21 -21.88 23.22
N SER A 364 13.18 -21.52 21.94
CA SER A 364 14.10 -20.55 21.36
C SER A 364 13.60 -19.16 21.71
N ASN A 365 14.14 -18.58 22.78
CA ASN A 365 13.99 -17.16 23.12
C ASN A 365 14.84 -16.27 22.18
N ALA A 366 14.69 -16.46 20.87
CA ALA A 366 15.24 -15.54 19.89
C ALA A 366 14.08 -14.63 19.44
N PRO A 367 14.09 -13.32 19.76
CA PRO A 367 13.13 -12.40 19.18
C PRO A 367 13.30 -12.45 17.65
N SER A 368 12.27 -12.88 16.94
CA SER A 368 12.19 -12.72 15.50
C SER A 368 11.82 -11.28 15.24
N SER A 369 12.83 -10.41 15.18
CA SER A 369 12.70 -9.11 14.51
C SER A 369 12.72 -9.39 13.01
N SER A 370 11.60 -9.89 12.47
CA SER A 370 11.35 -9.84 11.04
C SER A 370 10.97 -8.39 10.71
N PRO A 371 11.58 -7.75 9.69
CA PRO A 371 11.18 -6.41 9.29
C PRO A 371 9.71 -6.45 8.86
N THR A 372 8.87 -5.60 9.45
CA THR A 372 7.49 -5.37 9.03
C THR A 372 7.48 -4.73 7.66
N PHE A 373 7.43 -5.57 6.63
CA PHE A 373 7.01 -5.17 5.29
C PHE A 373 5.48 -5.15 5.30
N GLU A 374 4.86 -4.01 4.96
CA GLU A 374 3.42 -3.92 4.73
C GLU A 374 3.07 -4.83 3.54
N SER A 375 2.22 -5.83 3.75
CA SER A 375 1.76 -6.68 2.65
C SER A 375 0.90 -5.89 1.66
N VAL A 376 0.85 -6.31 0.40
CA VAL A 376 -0.02 -5.68 -0.63
C VAL A 376 -1.49 -5.66 -0.19
N SER A 377 -1.92 -6.65 0.59
CA SER A 377 -3.27 -6.66 1.15
C SER A 377 -3.50 -5.61 2.24
N HIS A 378 -2.49 -5.23 3.01
CA HIS A 378 -2.63 -4.27 4.10
C HIS A 378 -2.96 -2.87 3.56
N GLU A 379 -2.24 -2.42 2.53
CA GLU A 379 -2.50 -1.14 1.85
C GLU A 379 -3.91 -1.09 1.22
N MET A 380 -4.38 -2.23 0.67
CA MET A 380 -5.69 -2.31 0.01
C MET A 380 -6.86 -2.40 0.99
N CYS A 381 -6.70 -3.17 2.06
CA CYS A 381 -7.77 -3.45 3.01
C CYS A 381 -7.93 -2.36 4.07
N GLY A 382 -6.84 -1.64 4.39
CA GLY A 382 -6.79 -0.81 5.59
C GLY A 382 -7.29 -1.60 6.82
N ASP A 383 -8.14 -0.98 7.63
CA ASP A 383 -8.75 -1.63 8.79
C ASP A 383 -9.96 -2.53 8.44
N PHE A 384 -10.40 -2.62 7.18
CA PHE A 384 -11.66 -3.26 6.81
C PHE A 384 -11.52 -4.72 6.40
N ALA A 385 -12.09 -5.63 7.20
CA ALA A 385 -12.31 -7.02 6.79
C ALA A 385 -13.41 -7.11 5.72
N VAL A 386 -14.46 -6.31 5.86
CA VAL A 386 -15.58 -6.26 4.93
C VAL A 386 -15.96 -4.81 4.67
N HIS A 387 -16.03 -4.40 3.40
CA HIS A 387 -16.59 -3.10 3.04
C HIS A 387 -17.48 -3.21 1.81
N ALA A 388 -18.63 -2.54 1.85
CA ALA A 388 -19.57 -2.51 0.72
C ALA A 388 -20.12 -1.10 0.47
N ARG A 389 -20.40 -0.74 -0.78
CA ARG A 389 -21.00 0.57 -1.03
C ARG A 389 -22.46 0.71 -0.64
N THR A 390 -23.27 -0.35 -0.74
CA THR A 390 -24.72 -0.28 -0.54
C THR A 390 -25.17 -0.99 0.73
N THR A 391 -24.76 -2.24 0.94
CA THR A 391 -25.16 -3.02 2.12
C THR A 391 -24.23 -4.18 2.41
N VAL A 392 -24.09 -4.50 3.70
CA VAL A 392 -23.57 -5.80 4.15
C VAL A 392 -24.71 -6.59 4.81
N THR A 393 -24.92 -7.83 4.40
CA THR A 393 -25.98 -8.70 4.93
C THR A 393 -25.40 -9.99 5.47
N PHE A 394 -25.66 -10.28 6.74
CA PHE A 394 -25.28 -11.52 7.42
C PHE A 394 -26.51 -12.41 7.65
N ALA A 395 -26.88 -13.21 6.66
CA ALA A 395 -28.00 -14.14 6.76
C ALA A 395 -27.62 -15.42 7.54
N GLY A 396 -28.64 -16.19 7.91
CA GLY A 396 -28.46 -17.51 8.50
C GLY A 396 -27.84 -17.48 9.90
N VAL A 397 -26.86 -18.37 10.13
CA VAL A 397 -26.12 -18.42 11.40
C VAL A 397 -25.05 -17.33 11.47
N THR A 398 -24.66 -16.96 12.68
CA THR A 398 -23.69 -15.89 12.96
C THR A 398 -22.40 -16.06 12.18
N SER A 399 -22.03 -15.06 11.38
CA SER A 399 -20.73 -14.97 10.71
C SER A 399 -19.65 -14.45 11.65
N THR A 400 -18.39 -14.78 11.37
CA THR A 400 -17.24 -14.35 12.19
C THR A 400 -16.31 -13.44 11.41
N ILE A 401 -16.09 -12.24 11.91
CA ILE A 401 -15.14 -11.28 11.37
C ILE A 401 -13.97 -11.18 12.33
N GLN A 402 -12.76 -11.43 11.85
CA GLN A 402 -11.56 -11.42 12.67
C GLN A 402 -10.60 -10.34 12.23
N ASP A 403 -10.10 -9.56 13.20
CA ASP A 403 -9.04 -8.57 13.03
C ASP A 403 -9.36 -7.44 12.04
N GLY A 404 -10.64 -7.08 11.89
CA GLY A 404 -11.01 -5.97 10.99
C GLY A 404 -12.46 -5.52 11.06
N ASP A 405 -12.69 -4.33 10.52
CA ASP A 405 -13.96 -3.62 10.53
C ASP A 405 -14.94 -4.14 9.47
N VAL A 406 -16.23 -3.92 9.74
CA VAL A 406 -17.32 -4.08 8.76
C VAL A 406 -17.87 -2.71 8.41
N GLY A 407 -17.71 -2.32 7.15
CA GLY A 407 -18.03 -1.00 6.63
C GLY A 407 -19.14 -0.98 5.60
N VAL A 408 -19.96 0.08 5.61
CA VAL A 408 -20.75 0.49 4.44
C VAL A 408 -20.65 1.99 4.18
N TYR A 409 -20.46 2.37 2.91
CA TYR A 409 -20.57 3.77 2.48
C TYR A 409 -20.69 3.91 0.94
N PRO A 410 -21.61 4.71 0.39
CA PRO A 410 -22.53 5.64 1.05
C PRO A 410 -23.82 5.00 1.59
N GLY A 411 -23.97 3.69 1.39
CA GLY A 411 -25.03 2.91 2.01
C GLY A 411 -24.95 2.94 3.53
N THR A 412 -26.06 2.64 4.19
CA THR A 412 -26.20 2.73 5.65
C THR A 412 -26.67 1.44 6.29
N SER A 413 -26.79 0.37 5.51
CA SER A 413 -27.43 -0.87 5.93
C SER A 413 -26.42 -2.00 6.14
N ILE A 414 -26.14 -2.30 7.41
CA ILE A 414 -25.51 -3.56 7.84
C ILE A 414 -26.56 -4.33 8.63
N THR A 415 -26.87 -5.55 8.22
CA THR A 415 -27.98 -6.33 8.80
C THR A 415 -27.59 -7.77 9.09
N GLY A 416 -28.30 -8.43 10.00
CA GLY A 416 -28.09 -9.85 10.31
C GLY A 416 -27.23 -10.08 11.55
N SER A 417 -26.71 -11.30 11.70
CA SER A 417 -25.91 -11.70 12.88
C SER A 417 -24.46 -11.95 12.50
N TYR A 418 -23.56 -11.23 13.15
CA TYR A 418 -22.12 -11.40 13.05
C TYR A 418 -21.45 -11.08 14.39
N GLN A 419 -20.21 -11.52 14.56
CA GLN A 419 -19.40 -11.24 15.74
C GLN A 419 -17.98 -10.87 15.31
N PHE A 420 -17.36 -10.00 16.10
CA PHE A 420 -15.95 -9.68 16.01
C PHE A 420 -15.13 -10.63 16.88
N VAL A 421 -13.99 -11.08 16.37
CA VAL A 421 -12.99 -11.83 17.10
C VAL A 421 -11.67 -11.07 16.97
N ASN A 422 -10.96 -10.90 18.07
CA ASN A 422 -9.66 -10.21 18.16
C ASN A 422 -9.65 -8.73 17.68
N GLY A 423 -10.80 -8.13 17.37
CA GLY A 423 -10.91 -6.72 17.02
C GLY A 423 -11.94 -6.47 15.95
N GLY A 424 -12.24 -5.19 15.70
CA GLY A 424 -13.14 -4.75 14.64
C GLY A 424 -14.36 -3.98 15.15
N ASN A 425 -14.82 -3.06 14.32
CA ASN A 425 -15.93 -2.16 14.54
C ASN A 425 -16.91 -2.18 13.36
N THR A 426 -18.12 -1.69 13.63
CA THR A 426 -19.09 -1.41 12.56
C THR A 426 -19.00 0.05 12.17
N VAL A 427 -18.65 0.32 10.91
CA VAL A 427 -18.38 1.67 10.41
C VAL A 427 -19.37 2.03 9.30
N LEU A 428 -20.19 3.06 9.52
CA LEU A 428 -21.20 3.52 8.55
C LEU A 428 -20.81 4.81 7.82
N ASN A 429 -19.64 5.37 8.14
CA ASN A 429 -19.16 6.63 7.58
C ASN A 429 -17.66 6.52 7.25
N SER A 430 -17.37 6.01 6.06
CA SER A 430 -16.01 5.83 5.55
C SER A 430 -15.86 6.30 4.10
N PRO A 431 -16.13 7.59 3.79
CA PRO A 431 -16.08 8.13 2.43
C PRO A 431 -14.72 7.96 1.76
N ALA A 432 -13.63 8.30 2.47
CA ALA A 432 -12.27 8.20 1.93
C ALA A 432 -11.90 6.76 1.56
N PHE A 433 -12.21 5.81 2.44
CA PHE A 433 -11.95 4.40 2.17
C PHE A 433 -12.82 3.86 1.03
N ALA A 434 -14.10 4.22 0.98
CA ALA A 434 -14.99 3.81 -0.11
C ALA A 434 -14.53 4.33 -1.49
N GLU A 435 -13.96 5.54 -1.52
CA GLU A 435 -13.37 6.13 -2.72
C GLU A 435 -12.04 5.46 -3.09
N HIS A 436 -11.19 5.17 -2.10
CA HIS A 436 -9.97 4.38 -2.29
C HIS A 436 -10.27 3.05 -2.99
N VAL A 437 -11.26 2.28 -2.52
CA VAL A 437 -11.65 0.99 -3.14
C VAL A 437 -12.06 1.15 -4.60
N VAL A 438 -12.77 2.23 -4.95
CA VAL A 438 -13.21 2.51 -6.33
C VAL A 438 -12.03 2.84 -7.23
N ASN A 439 -11.12 3.68 -6.75
CA ASN A 439 -9.97 4.13 -7.51
C ASN A 439 -8.96 2.98 -7.71
N SER A 440 -8.70 2.21 -6.64
CA SER A 440 -7.87 1.01 -6.70
C SER A 440 -8.44 -0.03 -7.66
N HIS A 441 -9.77 -0.24 -7.66
CA HIS A 441 -10.43 -1.15 -8.60
C HIS A 441 -10.29 -0.69 -10.05
N ALA A 442 -10.59 0.58 -10.32
CA ALA A 442 -10.49 1.14 -11.66
C ALA A 442 -9.07 1.06 -12.22
N SER A 443 -8.07 1.39 -11.38
CA SER A 443 -6.65 1.36 -11.74
C SER A 443 -6.18 -0.06 -12.06
N ALA A 444 -6.57 -1.03 -11.24
CA ALA A 444 -6.26 -2.43 -11.45
C ALA A 444 -6.91 -2.99 -12.73
N MET A 445 -8.17 -2.65 -12.98
CA MET A 445 -8.89 -3.10 -14.17
C MET A 445 -8.30 -2.52 -15.47
N ALA A 446 -7.76 -1.29 -15.42
CA ALA A 446 -7.10 -0.65 -16.56
C ALA A 446 -5.77 -1.33 -16.98
N GLY A 447 -5.14 -2.10 -16.09
CA GLY A 447 -3.93 -2.87 -16.41
C GLY A 447 -2.64 -2.04 -16.48
N ASN A 448 -2.59 -0.91 -15.77
CA ASN A 448 -1.45 0.02 -15.78
C ASN A 448 -0.29 -0.42 -14.86
N TYR A 449 -0.02 -1.73 -14.74
CA TYR A 449 0.93 -2.28 -13.76
C TYR A 449 2.42 -2.18 -14.15
N GLY A 450 2.76 -1.58 -15.29
CA GLY A 450 4.15 -1.42 -15.75
C GLY A 450 4.92 -2.74 -16.04
N THR A 451 4.34 -3.89 -15.71
CA THR A 451 4.86 -5.25 -15.91
C THR A 451 3.96 -6.02 -16.87
N SER A 452 4.52 -7.02 -17.56
CA SER A 452 3.75 -7.83 -18.51
C SER A 452 2.78 -8.75 -17.78
N GLU A 453 1.48 -8.49 -17.93
CA GLU A 453 0.44 -9.38 -17.45
C GLU A 453 0.47 -10.73 -18.19
N THR A 454 0.25 -11.82 -17.46
CA THR A 454 0.15 -13.16 -18.02
C THR A 454 -1.31 -13.50 -18.29
N ALA A 455 -1.67 -13.79 -19.54
CA ALA A 455 -3.00 -14.27 -19.87
C ALA A 455 -3.26 -15.63 -19.20
N MET A 456 -4.44 -15.79 -18.60
CA MET A 456 -4.88 -17.06 -18.00
C MET A 456 -6.22 -17.53 -18.55
N ALA A 457 -6.44 -18.85 -18.49
CA ALA A 457 -7.72 -19.46 -18.81
C ALA A 457 -8.77 -19.16 -17.73
N ILE A 458 -10.04 -19.36 -18.08
CA ILE A 458 -11.16 -19.15 -17.16
C ILE A 458 -11.12 -20.14 -15.99
N GLU A 459 -10.85 -21.41 -16.26
CA GLU A 459 -10.81 -22.45 -15.24
C GLU A 459 -9.38 -22.59 -14.71
N ILE A 460 -9.20 -22.40 -13.39
CA ILE A 460 -7.88 -22.40 -12.76
C ILE A 460 -7.66 -23.58 -11.80
N GLY A 461 -8.67 -24.42 -11.60
CA GLY A 461 -8.56 -25.62 -10.79
C GLY A 461 -7.43 -26.55 -11.26
N GLY A 462 -6.54 -26.95 -10.34
CA GLY A 462 -5.40 -27.82 -10.63
C GLY A 462 -4.18 -27.12 -11.21
N ILE A 463 -4.18 -25.79 -11.28
CA ILE A 463 -3.06 -24.98 -11.77
C ILE A 463 -2.17 -24.56 -10.60
N THR A 464 -0.85 -24.54 -10.86
CA THR A 464 0.15 -23.91 -10.00
C THR A 464 0.53 -22.56 -10.57
N PHE A 465 0.41 -21.51 -9.78
CA PHE A 465 0.86 -20.16 -10.13
C PHE A 465 2.15 -19.82 -9.38
N LEU A 466 3.06 -19.16 -10.09
CA LEU A 466 4.23 -18.48 -9.51
C LEU A 466 3.87 -17.00 -9.25
N PRO A 467 4.70 -16.24 -8.52
CA PRO A 467 4.43 -14.82 -8.29
C PRO A 467 4.29 -14.06 -9.60
N GLY A 468 3.31 -13.15 -9.67
CA GLY A 468 3.04 -12.34 -10.85
C GLY A 468 1.60 -11.88 -11.00
N ILE A 469 1.34 -11.20 -12.12
CA ILE A 469 0.04 -10.64 -12.48
C ILE A 469 -0.58 -11.49 -13.58
N TYR A 470 -1.79 -11.96 -13.33
CA TYR A 470 -2.53 -12.81 -14.24
C TYR A 470 -3.88 -12.21 -14.61
N ARG A 471 -4.21 -12.24 -15.90
CA ARG A 471 -5.48 -11.69 -16.41
C ARG A 471 -6.30 -12.71 -17.19
N SER A 472 -7.56 -12.88 -16.79
CA SER A 472 -8.62 -13.46 -17.61
C SER A 472 -9.47 -12.33 -18.16
N GLY A 473 -9.62 -12.26 -19.50
CA GLY A 473 -10.53 -11.29 -20.14
C GLY A 473 -12.02 -11.53 -19.86
N SER A 474 -12.36 -12.57 -19.08
CA SER A 474 -13.74 -12.94 -18.77
C SER A 474 -13.88 -13.31 -17.28
N ALA A 475 -14.12 -14.57 -16.93
CA ALA A 475 -14.31 -15.02 -15.55
C ALA A 475 -13.09 -15.82 -15.06
N ILE A 476 -13.04 -16.03 -13.74
CA ILE A 476 -12.21 -17.03 -13.07
C ILE A 476 -13.16 -18.02 -12.38
N ASN A 477 -13.00 -19.31 -12.68
CA ASN A 477 -13.80 -20.40 -12.15
C ASN A 477 -12.90 -21.47 -11.53
N PHE A 478 -13.46 -22.14 -10.53
CA PHE A 478 -12.84 -23.29 -9.88
C PHE A 478 -13.75 -24.51 -10.02
N ALA A 479 -13.22 -25.56 -10.61
CA ALA A 479 -13.88 -26.84 -10.72
C ALA A 479 -13.95 -27.52 -9.34
N TYR A 480 -15.08 -28.20 -9.09
CA TYR A 480 -15.26 -28.97 -7.86
C TYR A 480 -14.16 -30.03 -7.69
N GLY A 481 -13.62 -30.12 -6.47
CA GLY A 481 -12.59 -31.11 -6.12
C GLY A 481 -11.20 -30.81 -6.68
N THR A 482 -10.97 -29.59 -7.15
CA THR A 482 -9.64 -29.14 -7.59
C THR A 482 -9.01 -28.20 -6.57
N VAL A 483 -7.67 -28.20 -6.53
CA VAL A 483 -6.85 -27.33 -5.67
C VAL A 483 -6.07 -26.38 -6.57
N VAL A 484 -5.96 -25.11 -6.17
CA VAL A 484 -5.06 -24.15 -6.80
C VAL A 484 -3.83 -24.02 -5.93
N THR A 485 -2.65 -24.18 -6.52
CA THR A 485 -1.38 -24.01 -5.79
C THR A 485 -0.81 -22.64 -6.09
N LEU A 486 -0.47 -21.87 -5.05
CA LEU A 486 0.33 -20.66 -5.16
C LEU A 486 1.71 -20.99 -4.62
N ASP A 487 2.69 -21.05 -5.51
CA ASP A 487 4.07 -21.36 -5.18
C ASP A 487 4.87 -20.06 -5.15
N GLY A 488 5.26 -19.63 -3.95
CA GLY A 488 6.01 -18.40 -3.74
C GLY A 488 7.45 -18.45 -4.27
N ASN A 489 7.90 -19.59 -4.80
CA ASN A 489 9.24 -19.77 -5.37
C ASN A 489 10.39 -19.42 -4.41
N ASN A 490 10.12 -19.42 -3.10
CA ASN A 490 11.00 -18.94 -2.02
C ASN A 490 11.42 -17.46 -2.18
N GLU A 491 10.62 -16.66 -2.87
CA GLU A 491 10.78 -15.22 -2.90
C GLU A 491 10.48 -14.65 -1.51
N ALA A 492 11.12 -13.54 -1.15
CA ALA A 492 10.93 -12.94 0.17
C ALA A 492 9.48 -12.46 0.37
N ASN A 493 8.89 -11.89 -0.69
CA ASN A 493 7.53 -11.34 -0.72
C ASN A 493 6.85 -11.74 -2.05
N PRO A 494 6.40 -13.00 -2.19
CA PRO A 494 5.78 -13.45 -3.43
C PRO A 494 4.39 -12.86 -3.58
N GLU A 495 4.16 -12.07 -4.62
CA GLU A 495 2.88 -11.41 -4.91
C GLU A 495 2.09 -12.13 -6.01
N PHE A 496 0.79 -12.28 -5.83
CA PHE A 496 -0.12 -12.90 -6.79
C PHE A 496 -1.32 -11.98 -7.03
N ILE A 497 -1.39 -11.38 -8.21
CA ILE A 497 -2.50 -10.51 -8.59
C ILE A 497 -3.30 -11.18 -9.69
N PHE A 498 -4.57 -11.47 -9.41
CA PHE A 498 -5.49 -12.10 -10.33
C PHE A 498 -6.57 -11.11 -10.76
N ILE A 499 -6.69 -10.90 -12.07
CA ILE A 499 -7.61 -9.92 -12.65
C ILE A 499 -8.60 -10.64 -13.57
N ALA A 500 -9.90 -10.45 -13.35
CA ALA A 500 -10.96 -11.00 -14.18
C ALA A 500 -11.82 -9.87 -14.76
N GLY A 501 -12.07 -9.90 -16.07
CA GLY A 501 -12.99 -8.96 -16.73
C GLY A 501 -14.43 -8.97 -16.16
N SER A 502 -14.82 -10.05 -15.49
CA SER A 502 -16.16 -10.25 -14.91
C SER A 502 -16.08 -10.86 -13.50
N THR A 503 -16.34 -12.16 -13.36
CA THR A 503 -16.59 -12.80 -12.07
C THR A 503 -15.46 -13.68 -11.58
N LEU A 504 -15.44 -13.92 -10.26
CA LEU A 504 -14.82 -15.08 -9.63
C LEU A 504 -15.89 -15.98 -9.04
N VAL A 505 -15.85 -17.28 -9.35
CA VAL A 505 -16.78 -18.27 -8.80
C VAL A 505 -16.03 -19.49 -8.31
N THR A 506 -16.03 -19.72 -7.00
CA THR A 506 -15.49 -20.96 -6.42
C THR A 506 -16.57 -22.03 -6.33
N ALA A 507 -16.20 -23.29 -6.55
CA ALA A 507 -17.04 -24.42 -6.18
C ALA A 507 -17.12 -24.55 -4.65
N ALA A 508 -18.06 -25.37 -4.19
CA ALA A 508 -18.03 -25.79 -2.80
C ALA A 508 -16.72 -26.55 -2.50
N ASP A 509 -16.23 -26.41 -1.27
CA ASP A 509 -15.02 -27.08 -0.80
C ASP A 509 -13.76 -26.72 -1.62
N THR A 510 -13.69 -25.50 -2.19
CA THR A 510 -12.46 -24.98 -2.81
C THR A 510 -11.41 -24.64 -1.75
N TYR A 511 -10.16 -25.02 -1.99
CA TYR A 511 -9.00 -24.71 -1.14
C TYR A 511 -7.80 -24.28 -1.99
N PHE A 512 -6.90 -23.51 -1.36
CA PHE A 512 -5.62 -23.10 -1.92
C PHE A 512 -4.47 -23.80 -1.19
N ASP A 513 -3.46 -24.20 -1.95
CA ASP A 513 -2.22 -24.76 -1.43
C ASP A 513 -1.13 -23.69 -1.55
N LEU A 514 -0.71 -23.12 -0.42
CA LEU A 514 0.30 -22.08 -0.35
C LEU A 514 1.67 -22.71 -0.07
N GLN A 515 2.58 -22.63 -1.02
CA GLN A 515 3.89 -23.27 -0.95
C GLN A 515 5.03 -22.25 -1.02
N ASN A 516 6.20 -22.65 -0.51
CA ASN A 516 7.49 -21.96 -0.71
C ASN A 516 7.44 -20.44 -0.47
N GLY A 517 6.82 -20.02 0.64
CA GLY A 517 6.74 -18.61 1.04
C GLY A 517 5.50 -17.86 0.56
N ALA A 518 4.62 -18.49 -0.23
CA ALA A 518 3.32 -17.91 -0.55
C ALA A 518 2.48 -17.71 0.72
N LYS A 519 1.79 -16.58 0.79
CA LYS A 519 0.91 -16.18 1.89
C LYS A 519 -0.34 -15.52 1.34
N ALA A 520 -1.47 -15.70 2.02
CA ALA A 520 -2.73 -15.08 1.61
C ALA A 520 -2.67 -13.54 1.57
N GLU A 521 -1.88 -12.92 2.45
CA GLU A 521 -1.65 -11.47 2.52
C GLU A 521 -1.03 -10.86 1.24
N ASN A 522 -0.45 -11.70 0.39
CA ASN A 522 0.14 -11.28 -0.88
C ASN A 522 -0.70 -11.71 -2.10
N VAL A 523 -1.96 -12.12 -1.88
CA VAL A 523 -2.88 -12.55 -2.95
C VAL A 523 -3.99 -11.52 -3.08
N VAL A 524 -4.19 -11.03 -4.31
CA VAL A 524 -5.22 -10.02 -4.62
C VAL A 524 -6.09 -10.49 -5.79
N TRP A 525 -7.40 -10.35 -5.63
CA TRP A 525 -8.39 -10.65 -6.67
C TRP A 525 -9.12 -9.37 -7.09
N VAL A 526 -8.97 -8.98 -8.35
CA VAL A 526 -9.66 -7.81 -8.92
C VAL A 526 -10.66 -8.27 -9.96
N LEU A 527 -11.95 -7.97 -9.73
CA LEU A 527 -13.04 -8.54 -10.50
C LEU A 527 -13.89 -7.43 -11.11
N GLY A 528 -14.06 -7.43 -12.43
CA GLY A 528 -14.88 -6.44 -13.13
C GLY A 528 -16.33 -6.41 -12.65
N THR A 529 -16.87 -7.55 -12.20
CA THR A 529 -18.22 -7.64 -11.64
C THR A 529 -18.25 -8.24 -10.25
N ALA A 530 -18.35 -9.55 -10.06
CA ALA A 530 -18.77 -10.13 -8.78
C ALA A 530 -17.92 -11.33 -8.34
N ALA A 531 -17.86 -11.56 -7.02
CA ALA A 531 -17.34 -12.80 -6.46
C ALA A 531 -18.48 -13.65 -5.88
N THR A 532 -18.42 -14.96 -6.09
CA THR A 532 -19.27 -15.94 -5.41
C THR A 532 -18.39 -17.04 -4.85
N LEU A 533 -18.35 -17.13 -3.52
CA LEU A 533 -17.61 -18.16 -2.80
C LEU A 533 -18.54 -19.35 -2.54
N GLY A 534 -18.20 -20.53 -3.03
CA GLY A 534 -18.93 -21.75 -2.76
C GLY A 534 -18.94 -22.13 -1.28
N ALA A 535 -19.93 -22.94 -0.88
CA ALA A 535 -20.05 -23.39 0.50
C ALA A 535 -18.76 -24.11 0.98
N ARG A 536 -18.33 -23.82 2.22
CA ARG A 536 -17.11 -24.40 2.83
C ARG A 536 -15.82 -24.16 2.04
N SER A 537 -15.79 -23.18 1.14
CA SER A 537 -14.53 -22.81 0.46
C SER A 537 -13.63 -22.02 1.41
N HIS A 538 -12.32 -22.28 1.36
CA HIS A 538 -11.28 -21.48 2.00
C HIS A 538 -10.50 -20.76 0.91
N VAL A 539 -10.72 -19.45 0.78
CA VAL A 539 -10.15 -18.64 -0.29
C VAL A 539 -8.99 -17.80 0.26
N ALA A 540 -7.84 -17.89 -0.39
CA ALA A 540 -6.66 -17.10 -0.07
C ALA A 540 -6.69 -15.77 -0.82
N GLY A 541 -6.50 -14.66 -0.11
CA GLY A 541 -6.33 -13.34 -0.69
C GLY A 541 -7.51 -12.41 -0.52
N SER A 542 -7.24 -11.14 -0.75
CA SER A 542 -8.20 -10.06 -0.62
C SER A 542 -8.93 -9.81 -1.94
N ILE A 543 -10.24 -9.58 -1.88
CA ILE A 543 -11.12 -9.49 -3.05
C ILE A 543 -11.63 -8.06 -3.21
N MET A 544 -11.48 -7.52 -4.42
CA MET A 544 -12.05 -6.26 -4.86
C MET A 544 -12.99 -6.49 -6.05
N ALA A 545 -14.29 -6.29 -5.83
CA ALA A 545 -15.32 -6.58 -6.82
C ALA A 545 -16.03 -5.30 -7.30
N GLY A 546 -16.16 -5.14 -8.62
CA GLY A 546 -16.87 -4.01 -9.25
C GLY A 546 -18.38 -3.96 -8.98
N THR A 547 -18.94 -5.03 -8.44
CA THR A 547 -20.32 -5.14 -7.97
C THR A 547 -20.37 -5.85 -6.62
N ALA A 548 -20.79 -7.11 -6.53
CA ALA A 548 -21.14 -7.77 -5.28
C ALA A 548 -20.19 -8.92 -4.92
N ILE A 549 -20.08 -9.22 -3.63
CA ILE A 549 -19.39 -10.41 -3.10
C ILE A 549 -20.40 -11.25 -2.32
N THR A 550 -20.50 -12.54 -2.65
CA THR A 550 -21.38 -13.49 -1.96
C THR A 550 -20.56 -14.60 -1.32
N PHE A 551 -20.71 -14.77 -0.01
CA PHE A 551 -20.14 -15.85 0.77
C PHE A 551 -21.17 -16.96 0.92
N GLY A 552 -20.89 -18.12 0.33
CA GLY A 552 -21.66 -19.34 0.54
C GLY A 552 -21.58 -19.83 1.99
N THR A 553 -22.45 -20.77 2.33
CA THR A 553 -22.53 -21.32 3.70
C THR A 553 -21.16 -21.80 4.21
N ASN A 554 -20.71 -21.27 5.35
CA ASN A 554 -19.42 -21.57 6.00
C ASN A 554 -18.18 -21.35 5.11
N SER A 555 -18.22 -20.48 4.11
CA SER A 555 -16.99 -20.08 3.40
C SER A 555 -16.10 -19.20 4.29
N LYS A 556 -14.78 -19.36 4.15
CA LYS A 556 -13.76 -18.57 4.85
C LYS A 556 -12.91 -17.83 3.82
N LEU A 557 -12.69 -16.53 4.04
CA LEU A 557 -11.77 -15.69 3.30
C LEU A 557 -10.61 -15.30 4.21
N TYR A 558 -9.38 -15.39 3.68
CA TYR A 558 -8.16 -14.94 4.36
C TYR A 558 -7.64 -13.71 3.60
N GLY A 559 -7.94 -12.54 4.13
CA GLY A 559 -7.85 -11.24 3.46
C GLY A 559 -9.09 -10.39 3.74
N CYS A 560 -9.41 -9.43 2.88
CA CYS A 560 -10.62 -8.60 2.99
C CYS A 560 -11.58 -8.76 1.81
N ALA A 561 -12.85 -8.41 2.01
CA ALA A 561 -13.90 -8.40 0.99
C ALA A 561 -14.41 -6.98 0.73
N LEU A 562 -14.03 -6.41 -0.41
CA LEU A 562 -14.32 -5.03 -0.80
C LEU A 562 -15.24 -5.02 -2.04
N ALA A 563 -16.47 -4.54 -1.88
CA ALA A 563 -17.50 -4.59 -2.92
C ALA A 563 -18.04 -3.20 -3.29
N GLN A 564 -18.06 -2.86 -4.58
CA GLN A 564 -18.66 -1.61 -5.05
C GLN A 564 -20.20 -1.60 -5.02
N SER A 565 -20.84 -2.68 -4.59
CA SER A 565 -22.27 -2.74 -4.26
C SER A 565 -22.49 -3.41 -2.91
N ALA A 566 -22.81 -4.70 -2.85
CA ALA A 566 -23.18 -5.40 -1.63
C ALA A 566 -22.21 -6.55 -1.29
N VAL A 567 -22.04 -6.81 0.01
CA VAL A 567 -21.45 -8.06 0.51
C VAL A 567 -22.55 -8.86 1.22
N THR A 568 -22.70 -10.13 0.86
CA THR A 568 -23.72 -11.02 1.45
C THR A 568 -23.08 -12.29 1.98
N PHE A 569 -23.33 -12.60 3.24
CA PHE A 569 -23.03 -13.90 3.84
C PHE A 569 -24.32 -14.71 3.93
N GLU A 570 -24.34 -15.89 3.30
CA GLU A 570 -25.52 -16.76 3.33
C GLU A 570 -25.79 -17.35 4.71
N SER A 571 -24.74 -17.87 5.37
CA SER A 571 -24.82 -18.47 6.70
C SER A 571 -23.41 -18.82 7.21
N GLY A 572 -22.99 -18.26 8.35
CA GLY A 572 -21.79 -18.72 9.08
C GLY A 572 -20.46 -18.55 8.36
N GLY A 573 -20.39 -17.65 7.37
CA GLY A 573 -19.13 -17.36 6.69
C GLY A 573 -18.16 -16.57 7.59
N SER A 574 -16.89 -16.53 7.22
CA SER A 574 -15.86 -15.86 8.00
C SER A 574 -14.85 -15.13 7.14
N VAL A 575 -14.33 -14.02 7.69
CA VAL A 575 -13.21 -13.26 7.14
C VAL A 575 -12.15 -13.12 8.22
N VAL A 576 -10.89 -13.30 7.85
CA VAL A 576 -9.73 -13.15 8.74
C VAL A 576 -8.70 -12.24 8.08
N ILE A 577 -8.40 -11.11 8.73
CA ILE A 577 -7.36 -10.17 8.27
C ILE A 577 -5.97 -10.53 8.78
N ASP A 578 -5.80 -11.12 9.97
CA ASP A 578 -4.47 -11.40 10.49
C ASP A 578 -4.02 -12.84 10.17
N HIS A 579 -2.85 -12.96 9.53
CA HIS A 579 -2.50 -14.08 8.65
C HIS A 579 -1.55 -15.12 9.28
N TYR A 580 -1.30 -15.04 10.59
CA TYR A 580 -0.50 -16.07 11.28
C TYR A 580 -1.26 -17.39 11.55
N GLU A 581 -2.58 -17.45 11.30
CA GLU A 581 -3.27 -18.73 11.17
C GLU A 581 -2.87 -19.39 9.84
N MET A 582 -1.98 -20.39 9.91
CA MET A 582 -1.77 -21.30 8.79
C MET A 582 -3.13 -21.84 8.31
N MET A 583 -3.40 -21.73 7.01
CA MET A 583 -4.48 -22.50 6.41
C MET A 583 -4.22 -23.99 6.72
N PRO A 584 -5.19 -24.71 7.30
CA PRO A 584 -5.00 -26.12 7.67
C PRO A 584 -4.87 -27.05 6.47
#